data_AF-A0AAD8KJ85-F1
#
_entry.id   AF-A0AAD8KJ85-F1
#
_cell.length_a   1.000
_cell.length_b   1.000
_cell.length_c   1.000
_cell.angle_alpha   90.00
_cell.angle_beta   90.00
_cell.angle_gamma   90.00
#
_symmetry.space_group_name_H-M   'P 1'
#
loop_
_entity.id
_entity.type
_entity.pdbx_description
1 polymer ?
#
loop_
_entity_poly.entity_id
_entity_poly.type
_entity_poly.pdbx_seq_one_letter_code
_entity_poly.pdbx_strand_id
1 'polypeptide(L)'
;MLSSPLGTPSPSGEVQRKRLAGIQTRLQGVVLQKVKFDKKQENMIAVSKTSKQRSWANPIWHLKNEWLCPPHVNTHKYSPKQNKRPLPLLHIYTCIFFFFFFTLTSLTMANISLSTSIAIKPNSLLNHNFKTSRAITSMVATTSTKVTPSIIVGGGRIGKALQEMGDGDDFLVKRGESVPMDFPGPILVCTRNDDLDAVLRSTPQSRWTDLVFFQNGMLEPWFESKGLSDASQVLAYMAVSKVGEPPVDGITDVNPEGLTAAFGKWGSSVATRLHAAGLSCKVLEKETFQQQMLEKLIWISAFMLVGARHPGATVGVVEKDYRFEVISLIGELASAAAAEKGIAFDVGIEDRLLAYARAVSHFPTAVKEFKWRNGWFYSLSQKAIALGKQDPCPLHTAWLKELNIVQ
;
A
#
# COMPACT_ATOMS: atom_id res chain seq x y z
N MET A 1 90.68 28.02 13.73
CA MET A 1 90.06 27.70 12.44
C MET A 1 89.46 26.30 12.53
N LEU A 2 88.33 26.10 11.84
CA LEU A 2 87.63 24.84 11.56
C LEU A 2 86.57 24.36 12.57
N SER A 3 85.34 24.84 12.29
CA SER A 3 84.11 24.05 12.03
C SER A 3 83.72 22.92 12.99
N SER A 4 82.67 23.19 13.79
CA SER A 4 81.80 22.18 14.42
C SER A 4 80.49 21.99 13.63
N PRO A 5 79.86 20.81 13.66
CA PRO A 5 78.96 20.34 12.61
C PRO A 5 77.50 20.76 12.82
N LEU A 6 76.79 20.92 11.69
CA LEU A 6 75.34 21.02 11.60
C LEU A 6 74.67 19.84 12.32
N GLY A 7 73.89 20.15 13.36
CA GLY A 7 73.04 19.19 14.06
C GLY A 7 71.96 18.63 13.14
N THR A 8 71.87 17.31 13.09
CA THR A 8 70.81 16.58 12.39
C THR A 8 69.46 16.81 13.08
N PRO A 9 68.36 17.02 12.32
CA PRO A 9 67.06 17.27 12.92
C PRO A 9 66.52 15.99 13.58
N SER A 10 66.03 16.13 14.80
CA SER A 10 65.38 15.07 15.57
C SER A 10 64.26 14.38 14.76
N PRO A 11 64.12 13.04 14.82
CA PRO A 11 63.08 12.27 14.12
C PRO A 11 61.64 12.71 14.44
N SER A 12 61.43 13.37 15.58
CA SER A 12 60.09 13.84 15.98
C SER A 12 59.61 15.06 15.17
N GLY A 13 60.54 15.93 14.75
CA GLY A 13 60.21 17.17 14.03
C GLY A 13 59.82 16.95 12.56
N GLU A 14 60.33 15.90 11.93
CA GLU A 14 60.00 15.57 10.53
C GLU A 14 58.64 14.86 10.41
N VAL A 15 58.29 14.02 11.39
CA VAL A 15 56.97 13.38 11.46
C VAL A 15 55.86 14.41 11.72
N GLN A 16 56.12 15.41 12.57
CA GLN A 16 55.17 16.51 12.80
C GLN A 16 54.98 17.39 11.56
N ARG A 17 56.06 17.72 10.83
CA ARG A 17 55.96 18.48 9.58
C ARG A 17 55.19 17.73 8.49
N LYS A 18 55.42 16.42 8.34
CA LYS A 18 54.66 15.59 7.38
C LYS A 18 53.17 15.48 7.74
N ARG A 19 52.83 15.41 9.03
CA ARG A 19 51.43 15.44 9.49
C ARG A 19 50.75 16.79 9.22
N LEU A 20 51.41 17.90 9.51
CA LEU A 20 50.85 19.25 9.26
C LEU A 20 50.65 19.51 7.77
N ALA A 21 51.61 19.10 6.92
CA ALA A 21 51.47 19.19 5.46
C ALA A 21 50.28 18.36 4.95
N GLY A 22 50.09 17.14 5.47
CA GLY A 22 48.94 16.28 5.10
C GLY A 22 47.58 16.86 5.50
N ILE A 23 47.50 17.53 6.66
CA ILE A 23 46.28 18.20 7.12
C ILE A 23 45.98 19.42 6.23
N GLN A 24 47.00 20.20 5.89
CA GLN A 24 46.85 21.39 5.04
C GLN A 24 46.40 21.04 3.62
N THR A 25 46.94 19.96 3.03
CA THR A 25 46.49 19.44 1.72
C THR A 25 45.04 18.94 1.77
N ARG A 26 44.61 18.29 2.86
CA ARG A 26 43.21 17.86 3.03
C ARG A 26 42.26 19.04 3.18
N LEU A 27 42.64 20.07 3.93
CA LEU A 27 41.84 21.29 4.09
C LEU A 27 41.69 22.05 2.76
N GLN A 28 42.77 22.16 1.98
CA GLN A 28 42.70 22.75 0.64
C GLN A 28 41.80 21.94 -0.31
N GLY A 29 41.83 20.60 -0.23
CA GLY A 29 40.93 19.73 -0.99
C GLY A 29 39.45 19.93 -0.64
N VAL A 30 39.12 20.07 0.66
CA VAL A 30 37.75 20.33 1.13
C VAL A 30 37.26 21.71 0.70
N VAL A 31 38.12 22.75 0.77
CA VAL A 31 37.78 24.10 0.30
C VAL A 31 37.54 24.12 -1.20
N LEU A 32 38.36 23.43 -2.00
CA LEU A 32 38.18 23.30 -3.45
C LEU A 32 36.90 22.54 -3.82
N GLN A 33 36.51 21.52 -3.04
CA GLN A 33 35.24 20.83 -3.24
C GLN A 33 34.04 21.71 -2.90
N LYS A 34 34.12 22.51 -1.83
CA LYS A 34 33.07 23.45 -1.43
C LYS A 34 32.88 24.55 -2.49
N VAL A 35 33.96 25.15 -2.99
CA VAL A 35 33.90 26.15 -4.07
C VAL A 35 33.32 25.56 -5.37
N LYS A 36 33.62 24.29 -5.70
CA LYS A 36 33.01 23.60 -6.85
C LYS A 36 31.51 23.32 -6.64
N PHE A 37 31.10 23.01 -5.41
CA PHE A 37 29.70 22.78 -5.07
C PHE A 37 28.88 24.08 -5.14
N ASP A 38 29.42 25.17 -4.58
CA ASP A 38 28.76 26.48 -4.56
C ASP A 38 28.61 27.05 -5.98
N LYS A 39 29.64 26.94 -6.84
CA LYS A 39 29.51 27.31 -8.26
C LYS A 39 28.50 26.47 -9.04
N LYS A 40 28.31 25.20 -8.66
CA LYS A 40 27.29 24.33 -9.27
C LYS A 40 25.88 24.75 -8.85
N GLN A 41 25.70 25.16 -7.59
CA GLN A 41 24.44 25.74 -7.11
C GLN A 41 24.14 27.10 -7.75
N GLU A 42 25.12 27.99 -7.88
CA GLU A 42 24.95 29.28 -8.55
C GLU A 42 24.54 29.11 -10.02
N ASN A 43 25.15 28.15 -10.74
CA ASN A 43 24.76 27.82 -12.11
C ASN A 43 23.34 27.21 -12.20
N MET A 44 22.94 26.37 -11.23
CA MET A 44 21.56 25.85 -11.17
C MET A 44 20.52 26.94 -10.87
N ILE A 45 20.87 27.92 -10.03
CA ILE A 45 20.02 29.07 -9.72
C ILE A 45 19.93 30.02 -10.92
N ALA A 46 21.03 30.23 -11.65
CA ALA A 46 21.04 31.04 -12.86
C ALA A 46 20.15 30.42 -13.96
N VAL A 47 20.22 29.11 -14.16
CA VAL A 47 19.39 28.38 -15.12
C VAL A 47 17.89 28.45 -14.75
N SER A 48 17.54 28.42 -13.46
CA SER A 48 16.15 28.53 -13.01
C SER A 48 15.58 29.97 -13.08
N LYS A 49 16.43 31.00 -12.97
CA LYS A 49 16.02 32.40 -13.13
C LYS A 49 15.75 32.77 -14.58
N THR A 50 16.50 32.21 -15.54
CA THR A 50 16.24 32.42 -16.98
C THR A 50 15.01 31.68 -17.50
N SER A 51 14.51 30.63 -16.82
CA SER A 51 13.27 29.93 -17.24
C SER A 51 11.99 30.57 -16.70
N LYS A 52 12.06 31.41 -15.66
CA LYS A 52 10.89 32.03 -15.01
C LYS A 52 10.40 33.34 -15.65
N GLN A 53 11.02 33.80 -16.73
CA GLN A 53 10.68 35.10 -17.34
C GLN A 53 9.99 35.01 -18.72
N ARG A 54 9.50 33.82 -19.12
CA ARG A 54 8.64 33.67 -20.32
C ARG A 54 7.36 32.90 -20.02
N SER A 55 6.25 33.61 -20.26
CA SER A 55 4.88 33.20 -20.56
C SER A 55 4.07 32.42 -19.51
N TRP A 56 3.12 33.15 -18.91
CA TRP A 56 1.80 32.68 -18.52
C TRP A 56 1.00 32.27 -19.76
N ALA A 57 1.02 30.99 -20.10
CA ALA A 57 0.03 30.25 -20.87
C ALA A 57 0.45 28.76 -20.82
N ASN A 58 -0.51 27.84 -20.58
CA ASN A 58 -0.34 26.37 -20.51
C ASN A 58 0.88 25.77 -21.24
N PRO A 59 1.59 24.79 -20.65
CA PRO A 59 1.37 23.41 -21.14
C PRO A 59 1.63 22.25 -20.15
N ILE A 60 0.85 21.18 -20.34
CA ILE A 60 1.25 19.77 -20.54
C ILE A 60 2.54 19.31 -19.81
N TRP A 61 2.37 18.55 -18.72
CA TRP A 61 3.42 17.74 -18.14
C TRP A 61 3.49 16.36 -18.81
N HIS A 62 4.44 16.18 -19.72
CA HIS A 62 4.97 14.86 -20.08
C HIS A 62 6.25 14.62 -19.29
N LEU A 63 6.26 13.61 -18.42
CA LEU A 63 7.48 13.00 -17.90
C LEU A 63 7.53 11.53 -18.33
N LYS A 64 8.42 11.24 -19.27
CA LYS A 64 8.88 9.90 -19.61
C LYS A 64 9.63 9.33 -18.40
N ASN A 65 9.18 8.20 -17.87
CA ASN A 65 9.99 7.34 -17.02
C ASN A 65 10.37 6.09 -17.83
N GLU A 66 11.49 6.17 -18.54
CA GLU A 66 12.20 5.00 -19.08
C GLU A 66 13.07 4.42 -17.95
N TRP A 67 12.89 3.14 -17.67
CA TRP A 67 13.68 2.39 -16.71
C TRP A 67 14.97 1.91 -17.38
N LEU A 68 16.12 2.39 -16.92
CA LEU A 68 17.43 1.80 -17.20
C LEU A 68 17.89 1.00 -15.98
N CYS A 69 18.11 -0.30 -16.18
CA CYS A 69 18.77 -1.19 -15.22
C CYS A 69 20.24 -0.80 -15.04
N PRO A 70 20.83 -0.89 -13.83
CA PRO A 70 22.28 -0.90 -13.67
C PRO A 70 22.85 -2.31 -13.89
N PRO A 71 24.10 -2.44 -14.38
CA PRO A 71 24.72 -3.70 -14.75
C PRO A 71 25.27 -4.48 -13.54
N HIS A 72 25.36 -5.79 -13.75
CA HIS A 72 25.96 -6.80 -12.89
C HIS A 72 27.37 -6.44 -12.40
N VAL A 73 27.59 -6.52 -11.09
CA VAL A 73 28.92 -6.63 -10.48
C VAL A 73 29.11 -8.05 -9.98
N ASN A 74 30.13 -8.72 -10.52
CA ASN A 74 30.63 -10.03 -10.11
C ASN A 74 31.00 -10.06 -8.62
N THR A 75 30.42 -11.01 -7.87
CA THR A 75 30.90 -11.35 -6.53
C THR A 75 31.74 -12.64 -6.60
N HIS A 76 33.04 -12.46 -6.40
CA HIS A 76 33.97 -13.53 -6.09
C HIS A 76 33.66 -14.15 -4.72
N LYS A 77 33.81 -15.48 -4.68
CA LYS A 77 33.77 -16.36 -3.51
C LYS A 77 34.55 -15.79 -2.32
N TYR A 78 33.90 -15.66 -1.17
CA TYR A 78 34.56 -15.74 0.14
C TYR A 78 33.64 -16.45 1.13
N SER A 79 34.13 -17.57 1.65
CA SER A 79 33.55 -18.31 2.77
C SER A 79 34.35 -17.97 4.04
N PRO A 80 33.70 -17.78 5.19
CA PRO A 80 34.39 -17.99 6.46
C PRO A 80 33.72 -19.04 7.33
N LYS A 81 34.57 -19.95 7.78
CA LYS A 81 34.39 -20.93 8.85
C LYS A 81 33.84 -20.27 10.12
N GLN A 82 32.75 -20.80 10.67
CA GLN A 82 32.30 -20.48 12.02
C GLN A 82 33.04 -21.34 13.05
N ASN A 83 33.77 -20.67 13.94
CA ASN A 83 34.44 -21.27 15.08
C ASN A 83 33.53 -21.13 16.31
N LYS A 84 33.29 -22.25 16.98
CA LYS A 84 32.55 -22.35 18.24
C LYS A 84 33.41 -21.82 19.41
N ARG A 85 32.80 -21.06 20.33
CA ARG A 85 32.87 -21.25 21.79
C ARG A 85 31.91 -20.28 22.53
N PRO A 86 31.32 -20.70 23.68
CA PRO A 86 30.28 -19.96 24.40
C PRO A 86 30.80 -19.22 25.65
N LEU A 87 29.92 -18.40 26.28
CA LEU A 87 29.77 -18.07 27.72
C LEU A 87 29.37 -16.58 27.92
N PRO A 88 28.79 -16.16 29.07
CA PRO A 88 27.87 -16.85 30.00
C PRO A 88 26.62 -16.01 30.38
N LEU A 89 25.68 -16.68 31.08
CA LEU A 89 24.57 -16.09 31.83
C LEU A 89 25.05 -15.16 32.95
N LEU A 90 24.28 -14.10 33.23
CA LEU A 90 24.13 -13.55 34.58
C LEU A 90 22.65 -13.22 34.84
N HIS A 91 22.06 -13.92 35.80
CA HIS A 91 20.80 -13.61 36.46
C HIS A 91 21.02 -12.50 37.50
N ILE A 92 20.07 -11.56 37.60
CA ILE A 92 19.72 -10.91 38.87
C ILE A 92 18.19 -10.94 39.00
N TYR A 93 17.75 -11.27 40.19
CA TYR A 93 16.41 -11.67 40.61
C TYR A 93 15.79 -10.58 41.51
N THR A 94 14.46 -10.36 41.38
CA THR A 94 13.47 -10.01 42.44
C THR A 94 13.56 -8.66 43.20
N CYS A 95 12.50 -8.00 43.72
CA CYS A 95 11.16 -8.40 44.19
C CYS A 95 10.23 -7.17 44.43
N ILE A 96 8.92 -7.33 44.12
CA ILE A 96 7.70 -7.13 44.96
C ILE A 96 7.36 -5.73 45.54
N PHE A 97 6.15 -5.21 45.26
CA PHE A 97 5.05 -5.08 46.26
C PHE A 97 3.68 -4.80 45.62
N PHE A 98 2.71 -5.64 46.03
CA PHE A 98 1.25 -5.54 45.85
C PHE A 98 0.64 -4.50 46.81
N PHE A 99 -0.49 -3.89 46.46
CA PHE A 99 -1.65 -3.81 47.38
C PHE A 99 -2.98 -3.61 46.62
N PHE A 100 -3.96 -4.39 47.07
CA PHE A 100 -5.37 -4.45 46.69
C PHE A 100 -6.22 -3.40 47.44
N PHE A 101 -7.44 -3.12 46.96
CA PHE A 101 -8.77 -3.19 47.65
C PHE A 101 -9.79 -2.33 46.85
N PHE A 102 -10.77 -2.92 46.15
CA PHE A 102 -12.13 -3.30 46.58
C PHE A 102 -13.10 -2.11 46.76
N THR A 103 -14.24 -2.13 46.06
CA THR A 103 -15.58 -2.19 46.68
C THR A 103 -16.68 -2.41 45.63
N LEU A 104 -17.67 -3.19 46.06
CA LEU A 104 -18.84 -3.71 45.37
C LEU A 104 -20.05 -3.34 46.23
N THR A 105 -21.15 -2.87 45.63
CA THR A 105 -22.53 -2.85 46.15
C THR A 105 -23.47 -2.52 44.98
N SER A 106 -24.74 -2.93 44.85
CA SER A 106 -25.56 -4.08 45.26
C SER A 106 -27.03 -3.77 44.90
N LEU A 107 -27.77 -4.76 44.34
CA LEU A 107 -29.24 -5.02 44.45
C LEU A 107 -30.23 -3.93 43.93
N THR A 108 -31.39 -4.21 43.30
CA THR A 108 -32.47 -5.21 43.52
C THR A 108 -33.21 -5.54 42.19
N MET A 109 -33.45 -6.81 41.83
CA MET A 109 -34.67 -7.65 42.00
C MET A 109 -36.02 -7.10 41.49
N ALA A 110 -36.62 -7.77 40.48
CA ALA A 110 -37.94 -8.42 40.59
C ALA A 110 -38.35 -9.18 39.30
N ASN A 111 -38.84 -10.41 39.52
CA ASN A 111 -39.37 -11.39 38.56
C ASN A 111 -40.71 -10.98 37.93
N ILE A 112 -41.08 -11.59 36.80
CA ILE A 112 -42.29 -12.42 36.64
C ILE A 112 -42.07 -13.44 35.51
N SER A 113 -42.42 -14.68 35.83
CA SER A 113 -42.39 -15.90 35.02
C SER A 113 -43.68 -16.04 34.20
N LEU A 114 -43.63 -16.67 33.02
CA LEU A 114 -44.58 -17.74 32.65
C LEU A 114 -44.06 -18.60 31.47
N SER A 115 -43.70 -19.85 31.82
CA SER A 115 -44.07 -21.12 31.19
C SER A 115 -44.16 -21.25 29.66
N THR A 116 -43.43 -22.22 29.09
CA THR A 116 -43.96 -23.58 28.85
C THR A 116 -42.87 -24.52 28.30
N SER A 117 -42.84 -25.71 28.90
CA SER A 117 -41.96 -26.82 28.61
C SER A 117 -42.45 -27.64 27.41
N ILE A 118 -41.54 -28.13 26.56
CA ILE A 118 -41.72 -29.40 25.85
C ILE A 118 -40.42 -30.19 25.98
N ALA A 119 -40.51 -31.32 26.67
CA ALA A 119 -39.48 -32.33 26.81
C ALA A 119 -39.78 -33.51 25.87
N ILE A 120 -38.78 -33.99 25.12
CA ILE A 120 -38.79 -35.33 24.53
C ILE A 120 -37.41 -35.98 24.74
N LYS A 121 -37.47 -37.25 25.18
CA LYS A 121 -36.43 -38.12 25.75
C LYS A 121 -35.31 -38.54 24.78
N PRO A 122 -34.15 -39.01 25.30
CA PRO A 122 -33.09 -39.64 24.51
C PRO A 122 -33.33 -41.16 24.40
N ASN A 123 -33.02 -41.76 23.24
CA ASN A 123 -32.97 -43.21 23.07
C ASN A 123 -31.63 -43.67 22.49
N SER A 124 -30.97 -44.50 23.30
CA SER A 124 -30.21 -45.72 22.99
C SER A 124 -29.29 -45.79 21.77
N LEU A 125 -28.01 -45.94 22.12
CA LEU A 125 -27.01 -46.81 21.50
C LEU A 125 -27.60 -48.01 20.74
N LEU A 126 -27.23 -48.15 19.46
CA LEU A 126 -27.13 -49.45 18.81
C LEU A 126 -26.03 -49.45 17.74
N ASN A 127 -25.29 -50.54 17.80
CA ASN A 127 -24.08 -50.89 17.08
C ASN A 127 -24.45 -51.49 15.72
N HIS A 128 -23.89 -50.98 14.61
CA HIS A 128 -23.94 -51.68 13.33
C HIS A 128 -22.63 -51.54 12.55
N ASN A 129 -21.92 -52.68 12.49
CA ASN A 129 -20.85 -52.96 11.53
C ASN A 129 -21.40 -52.87 10.10
N PHE A 130 -20.77 -52.03 9.26
CA PHE A 130 -20.84 -52.18 7.81
C PHE A 130 -19.43 -52.21 7.20
N LYS A 131 -19.16 -53.32 6.53
CA LYS A 131 -17.98 -53.58 5.72
C LYS A 131 -18.07 -52.82 4.38
N THR A 132 -16.88 -52.57 3.83
CA THR A 132 -16.54 -52.31 2.41
C THR A 132 -17.01 -50.97 1.82
N SER A 133 -16.14 -49.97 1.96
CA SER A 133 -16.14 -48.73 1.18
C SER A 133 -15.70 -49.01 -0.26
N ARG A 134 -16.61 -48.82 -1.21
CA ARG A 134 -16.31 -48.75 -2.64
C ARG A 134 -16.23 -47.26 -2.96
N ALA A 135 -15.01 -46.75 -3.11
CA ALA A 135 -14.77 -45.36 -3.46
C ALA A 135 -15.36 -45.06 -4.83
N ILE A 136 -16.52 -44.41 -4.86
CA ILE A 136 -17.04 -43.75 -6.05
C ILE A 136 -16.33 -42.40 -6.09
N THR A 137 -15.29 -42.31 -6.93
CA THR A 137 -14.71 -41.02 -7.29
C THR A 137 -15.77 -40.26 -8.08
N SER A 138 -16.56 -39.44 -7.37
CA SER A 138 -17.41 -38.42 -7.96
C SER A 138 -16.51 -37.45 -8.71
N MET A 139 -16.42 -37.61 -10.03
CA MET A 139 -15.91 -36.54 -10.88
C MET A 139 -16.97 -35.46 -10.90
N VAL A 140 -16.82 -34.47 -10.01
CA VAL A 140 -17.56 -33.22 -10.10
C VAL A 140 -17.19 -32.62 -11.45
N ALA A 141 -18.10 -32.74 -12.42
CA ALA A 141 -18.02 -31.95 -13.64
C ALA A 141 -18.12 -30.49 -13.22
N THR A 142 -16.99 -29.80 -13.18
CA THR A 142 -16.93 -28.34 -13.05
C THR A 142 -17.63 -27.78 -14.26
N THR A 143 -18.90 -27.40 -14.08
CA THR A 143 -19.59 -26.54 -15.04
C THR A 143 -18.79 -25.25 -15.11
N SER A 144 -18.04 -25.08 -16.20
CA SER A 144 -17.31 -23.85 -16.50
C SER A 144 -18.27 -22.68 -16.37
N THR A 145 -18.13 -21.88 -15.32
CA THR A 145 -19.00 -20.75 -15.08
C THR A 145 -18.79 -19.76 -16.22
N LYS A 146 -19.84 -19.47 -17.00
CA LYS A 146 -19.71 -18.61 -18.18
C LYS A 146 -19.30 -17.21 -17.75
N VAL A 147 -18.11 -16.77 -18.17
CA VAL A 147 -17.62 -15.41 -17.96
C VAL A 147 -18.35 -14.47 -18.91
N THR A 148 -18.71 -13.27 -18.45
CA THR A 148 -19.37 -12.27 -19.31
C THR A 148 -18.29 -11.53 -20.12
N PRO A 149 -18.40 -11.46 -21.47
CA PRO A 149 -17.52 -10.66 -22.29
C PRO A 149 -17.49 -9.21 -21.83
N SER A 150 -16.32 -8.58 -21.87
CA SER A 150 -16.11 -7.24 -21.31
C SER A 150 -15.32 -6.36 -22.27
N ILE A 151 -15.61 -5.06 -22.25
CA ILE A 151 -14.65 -4.07 -22.77
C ILE A 151 -13.62 -3.83 -21.67
N ILE A 152 -12.34 -3.82 -22.04
CA ILE A 152 -11.23 -3.53 -21.13
C ILE A 152 -10.56 -2.25 -21.59
N VAL A 153 -10.61 -1.20 -20.76
CA VAL A 153 -9.97 0.08 -21.07
C VAL A 153 -8.61 0.15 -20.38
N GLY A 154 -7.54 0.05 -21.19
CA GLY A 154 -6.16 0.12 -20.72
C GLY A 154 -5.46 -1.24 -20.63
N GLY A 155 -4.59 -1.53 -21.60
CA GLY A 155 -3.79 -2.77 -21.70
C GLY A 155 -2.55 -2.83 -20.79
N GLY A 156 -2.64 -2.30 -19.56
CA GLY A 156 -1.60 -2.45 -18.56
C GLY A 156 -1.61 -3.84 -17.90
N ARG A 157 -0.85 -4.02 -16.82
CA ARG A 157 -0.77 -5.29 -16.07
C ARG A 157 -2.13 -5.83 -15.66
N ILE A 158 -2.98 -5.00 -15.05
CA ILE A 158 -4.32 -5.40 -14.60
C ILE A 158 -5.24 -5.66 -15.78
N GLY A 159 -5.29 -4.76 -16.78
CA GLY A 159 -6.17 -4.95 -17.94
C GLY A 159 -5.82 -6.20 -18.76
N LYS A 160 -4.52 -6.51 -18.91
CA LYS A 160 -4.10 -7.75 -19.57
C LYS A 160 -4.42 -9.00 -18.77
N ALA A 161 -4.20 -8.99 -17.45
CA ALA A 161 -4.61 -10.09 -16.60
C ALA A 161 -6.13 -10.32 -16.68
N LEU A 162 -6.95 -9.26 -16.62
CA LEU A 162 -8.41 -9.40 -16.74
C LEU A 162 -8.84 -9.93 -18.12
N GLN A 163 -8.14 -9.54 -19.19
CA GLN A 163 -8.39 -10.08 -20.54
C GLN A 163 -8.09 -11.57 -20.61
N GLU A 164 -7.00 -12.02 -20.00
CA GLU A 164 -6.61 -13.44 -19.94
C GLU A 164 -7.57 -14.28 -19.08
N MET A 165 -8.26 -13.67 -18.12
CA MET A 165 -9.33 -14.30 -17.33
C MET A 165 -10.68 -14.36 -18.07
N GLY A 166 -10.77 -13.76 -19.24
CA GLY A 166 -11.97 -13.79 -20.08
C GLY A 166 -12.18 -15.14 -20.76
N ASP A 167 -13.26 -15.24 -21.51
CA ASP A 167 -13.58 -16.38 -22.38
C ASP A 167 -13.02 -16.24 -23.81
N GLY A 168 -12.27 -15.16 -24.07
CA GLY A 168 -11.69 -14.84 -25.38
C GLY A 168 -12.46 -13.78 -26.17
N ASP A 169 -13.67 -13.42 -25.73
CA ASP A 169 -14.55 -12.47 -26.44
C ASP A 169 -14.40 -11.01 -25.96
N ASP A 170 -13.41 -10.74 -25.10
CA ASP A 170 -13.14 -9.41 -24.56
C ASP A 170 -12.59 -8.44 -25.61
N PHE A 171 -13.06 -7.18 -25.55
CA PHE A 171 -12.57 -6.11 -26.41
C PHE A 171 -11.63 -5.17 -25.67
N LEU A 172 -10.34 -5.14 -26.05
CA LEU A 172 -9.35 -4.24 -25.45
C LEU A 172 -9.32 -2.88 -26.17
N VAL A 173 -9.69 -1.82 -25.45
CA VAL A 173 -9.58 -0.43 -25.89
C VAL A 173 -8.22 0.14 -25.50
N LYS A 174 -7.46 0.60 -26.49
CA LYS A 174 -6.17 1.26 -26.32
C LYS A 174 -6.32 2.78 -26.20
N ARG A 175 -5.22 3.45 -25.85
CA ARG A 175 -5.19 4.91 -25.72
C ARG A 175 -5.57 5.56 -27.06
N GLY A 176 -6.59 6.43 -27.03
CA GLY A 176 -7.07 7.17 -28.21
C GLY A 176 -8.19 6.47 -28.98
N GLU A 177 -8.52 5.23 -28.64
CA GLU A 177 -9.67 4.51 -29.21
C GLU A 177 -10.95 4.84 -28.43
N SER A 178 -12.09 4.84 -29.11
CA SER A 178 -13.40 5.02 -28.50
C SER A 178 -13.96 3.70 -28.00
N VAL A 179 -14.73 3.75 -26.91
CA VAL A 179 -15.47 2.59 -26.43
C VAL A 179 -16.62 2.28 -27.39
N PRO A 180 -16.75 1.04 -27.90
CA PRO A 180 -17.83 0.65 -28.80
C PRO A 180 -19.21 0.79 -28.15
N MET A 181 -20.20 1.26 -28.94
CA MET A 181 -21.57 1.40 -28.46
C MET A 181 -22.26 0.05 -28.25
N ASP A 182 -22.11 -0.85 -29.23
CA ASP A 182 -22.91 -2.06 -29.37
C ASP A 182 -22.22 -3.32 -28.83
N PHE A 183 -21.36 -3.16 -27.82
CA PHE A 183 -20.72 -4.28 -27.13
C PHE A 183 -21.42 -4.57 -25.80
N PRO A 184 -21.89 -5.81 -25.55
CA PRO A 184 -22.62 -6.16 -24.33
C PRO A 184 -21.69 -6.27 -23.11
N GLY A 185 -22.23 -6.07 -21.91
CA GLY A 185 -21.48 -6.33 -20.68
C GLY A 185 -20.71 -5.11 -20.13
N PRO A 186 -19.87 -5.35 -19.11
CA PRO A 186 -19.19 -4.29 -18.37
C PRO A 186 -18.03 -3.68 -19.14
N ILE A 187 -17.65 -2.47 -18.74
CA ILE A 187 -16.48 -1.74 -19.21
C ILE A 187 -15.48 -1.65 -18.04
N LEU A 188 -14.48 -2.53 -18.03
CA LEU A 188 -13.47 -2.63 -16.99
C LEU A 188 -12.39 -1.56 -17.18
N VAL A 189 -12.40 -0.52 -16.33
CA VAL A 189 -11.48 0.61 -16.40
C VAL A 189 -10.21 0.28 -15.66
N CYS A 190 -9.11 0.06 -16.40
CA CYS A 190 -7.82 -0.39 -15.88
C CYS A 190 -6.69 0.63 -16.12
N THR A 191 -7.05 1.88 -16.42
CA THR A 191 -6.10 3.00 -16.59
C THR A 191 -5.64 3.56 -15.26
N ARG A 192 -4.69 4.51 -15.29
CA ARG A 192 -4.34 5.32 -14.12
C ARG A 192 -5.45 6.31 -13.79
N ASN A 193 -5.48 6.78 -12.55
CA ASN A 193 -6.51 7.73 -12.09
C ASN A 193 -6.48 9.04 -12.90
N ASP A 194 -5.30 9.52 -13.30
CA ASP A 194 -5.17 10.77 -14.07
C ASP A 194 -5.68 10.65 -15.53
N ASP A 195 -5.92 9.43 -16.02
CA ASP A 195 -6.48 9.18 -17.35
C ASP A 195 -8.03 9.06 -17.31
N LEU A 196 -8.68 9.09 -16.14
CA LEU A 196 -10.13 8.80 -16.01
C LEU A 196 -11.04 9.80 -16.75
N ASP A 197 -10.70 11.09 -16.78
CA ASP A 197 -11.45 12.07 -17.58
C ASP A 197 -11.36 11.78 -19.09
N ALA A 198 -10.26 11.18 -19.56
CA ALA A 198 -10.16 10.74 -20.95
C ALA A 198 -11.04 9.51 -21.21
N VAL A 199 -11.10 8.57 -20.26
CA VAL A 199 -12.00 7.40 -20.34
C VAL A 199 -13.46 7.83 -20.48
N LEU A 200 -13.91 8.79 -19.68
CA LEU A 200 -15.28 9.31 -19.78
C LEU A 200 -15.55 9.97 -21.14
N ARG A 201 -14.61 10.76 -21.67
CA ARG A 201 -14.75 11.38 -23.00
C ARG A 201 -14.77 10.37 -24.15
N SER A 202 -14.04 9.27 -24.02
CA SER A 202 -14.03 8.18 -25.02
C SER A 202 -15.17 7.19 -24.85
N THR A 203 -15.95 7.29 -23.77
CA THR A 203 -17.08 6.39 -23.47
C THR A 203 -18.39 7.09 -23.75
N PRO A 204 -19.25 6.56 -24.64
CA PRO A 204 -20.59 7.10 -24.83
C PRO A 204 -21.35 7.23 -23.51
N GLN A 205 -21.97 8.40 -23.27
CA GLN A 205 -22.63 8.72 -21.99
C GLN A 205 -23.63 7.67 -21.55
N SER A 206 -24.38 7.08 -22.49
CA SER A 206 -25.36 6.02 -22.23
C SER A 206 -24.75 4.75 -21.61
N ARG A 207 -23.44 4.55 -21.79
CA ARG A 207 -22.68 3.41 -21.26
C ARG A 207 -21.94 3.72 -19.96
N TRP A 208 -22.05 4.93 -19.42
CA TRP A 208 -21.38 5.27 -18.16
C TRP A 208 -21.85 4.39 -16.99
N THR A 209 -23.10 3.93 -17.03
CA THR A 209 -23.64 2.97 -16.04
C THR A 209 -23.01 1.57 -16.13
N ASP A 210 -22.23 1.30 -17.18
CA ASP A 210 -21.50 0.05 -17.36
C ASP A 210 -20.02 0.12 -16.99
N LEU A 211 -19.53 1.29 -16.59
CA LEU A 211 -18.16 1.46 -16.14
C LEU A 211 -17.92 0.77 -14.80
N VAL A 212 -16.83 0.02 -14.73
CA VAL A 212 -16.35 -0.68 -13.54
C VAL A 212 -14.92 -0.21 -13.24
N PHE A 213 -14.73 0.48 -12.13
CA PHE A 213 -13.46 1.13 -11.80
C PHE A 213 -12.57 0.24 -10.92
N PHE A 214 -11.36 -0.07 -11.40
CA PHE A 214 -10.32 -0.85 -10.68
C PHE A 214 -9.26 0.04 -10.01
N GLN A 215 -9.50 1.34 -9.97
CA GLN A 215 -8.53 2.32 -9.50
C GLN A 215 -8.31 2.21 -7.99
N ASN A 216 -7.08 2.50 -7.55
CA ASN A 216 -6.75 2.64 -6.14
C ASN A 216 -6.98 4.08 -5.67
N GLY A 217 -7.23 4.24 -4.37
CA GLY A 217 -7.35 5.56 -3.74
C GLY A 217 -8.80 6.01 -3.53
N MET A 218 -8.96 7.25 -3.06
CA MET A 218 -10.25 7.91 -2.83
C MET A 218 -10.77 8.55 -4.12
N LEU A 219 -11.69 7.85 -4.79
CA LEU A 219 -12.32 8.31 -6.03
C LEU A 219 -13.62 9.07 -5.80
N GLU A 220 -14.20 8.97 -4.60
CA GLU A 220 -15.54 9.50 -4.30
C GLU A 220 -15.74 10.98 -4.68
N PRO A 221 -14.83 11.93 -4.35
CA PRO A 221 -15.00 13.31 -4.79
C PRO A 221 -15.01 13.47 -6.33
N TRP A 222 -14.26 12.61 -7.04
CA TRP A 222 -14.28 12.61 -8.50
C TRP A 222 -15.59 12.01 -9.02
N PHE A 223 -16.07 10.90 -8.47
CA PHE A 223 -17.36 10.31 -8.86
C PHE A 223 -18.51 11.30 -8.68
N GLU A 224 -18.58 11.97 -7.53
CA GLU A 224 -19.60 13.00 -7.25
C GLU A 224 -19.58 14.10 -8.29
N SER A 225 -18.39 14.61 -8.64
CA SER A 225 -18.23 15.68 -9.64
C SER A 225 -18.71 15.29 -11.05
N LYS A 226 -18.87 13.99 -11.33
CA LYS A 226 -19.30 13.45 -12.63
C LYS A 226 -20.70 12.85 -12.61
N GLY A 227 -21.39 12.85 -11.46
CA GLY A 227 -22.67 12.17 -11.30
C GLY A 227 -22.55 10.64 -11.37
N LEU A 228 -21.45 10.08 -10.85
CA LEU A 228 -21.10 8.67 -10.89
C LEU A 228 -21.06 8.01 -9.49
N SER A 229 -21.79 8.55 -8.52
CA SER A 229 -21.71 8.12 -7.11
C SER A 229 -22.11 6.66 -6.86
N ASP A 230 -22.85 6.04 -7.79
CA ASP A 230 -23.25 4.62 -7.73
C ASP A 230 -22.55 3.77 -8.82
N ALA A 231 -21.44 4.27 -9.38
CA ALA A 231 -20.64 3.51 -10.33
C ALA A 231 -20.12 2.21 -9.71
N SER A 232 -20.01 1.18 -10.55
CA SER A 232 -19.45 -0.11 -10.12
C SER A 232 -17.96 0.05 -9.84
N GLN A 233 -17.47 -0.57 -8.77
CA GLN A 233 -16.09 -0.43 -8.33
C GLN A 233 -15.50 -1.77 -7.89
N VAL A 234 -14.18 -1.89 -7.98
CA VAL A 234 -13.44 -3.08 -7.56
C VAL A 234 -12.23 -2.68 -6.73
N LEU A 235 -12.22 -3.11 -5.47
CA LEU A 235 -11.06 -3.07 -4.59
C LEU A 235 -10.18 -4.27 -4.88
N ALA A 236 -9.33 -4.17 -5.91
CA ALA A 236 -8.43 -5.26 -6.27
C ALA A 236 -7.31 -5.45 -5.23
N TYR A 237 -7.32 -6.56 -4.49
CA TYR A 237 -6.22 -6.99 -3.60
C TYR A 237 -5.32 -8.05 -4.27
N MET A 238 -5.41 -8.17 -5.58
CA MET A 238 -4.53 -9.00 -6.40
C MET A 238 -3.29 -8.22 -6.86
N ALA A 239 -2.17 -8.92 -6.96
CA ALA A 239 -0.90 -8.36 -7.42
C ALA A 239 -0.42 -9.08 -8.69
N VAL A 240 -0.23 -8.30 -9.76
CA VAL A 240 0.42 -8.78 -11.00
C VAL A 240 1.82 -8.19 -11.04
N SER A 241 2.82 -9.02 -10.75
CA SER A 241 4.23 -8.61 -10.71
C SER A 241 4.70 -8.10 -12.07
N LYS A 242 4.45 -8.88 -13.13
CA LYS A 242 4.76 -8.53 -14.53
C LYS A 242 3.63 -8.96 -15.47
N VAL A 243 3.58 -8.37 -16.66
CA VAL A 243 2.60 -8.76 -17.70
C VAL A 243 2.83 -10.23 -18.06
N GLY A 244 1.75 -11.01 -18.08
CA GLY A 244 1.77 -12.46 -18.37
C GLY A 244 2.13 -13.36 -17.19
N GLU A 245 2.48 -12.81 -16.02
CA GLU A 245 2.57 -13.60 -14.79
C GLU A 245 1.18 -13.72 -14.14
N PRO A 246 0.83 -14.89 -13.58
CA PRO A 246 -0.46 -15.05 -12.91
C PRO A 246 -0.53 -14.09 -11.71
N PRO A 247 -1.70 -13.49 -11.46
CA PRO A 247 -1.90 -12.65 -10.28
C PRO A 247 -1.78 -13.47 -8.99
N VAL A 248 -1.17 -12.85 -7.99
CA VAL A 248 -1.21 -13.33 -6.62
C VAL A 248 -2.47 -12.80 -5.96
N ASP A 249 -3.27 -13.68 -5.37
CA ASP A 249 -4.51 -13.34 -4.70
C ASP A 249 -4.28 -12.61 -3.37
N GLY A 250 -5.28 -11.84 -2.94
CA GLY A 250 -5.29 -11.07 -1.69
C GLY A 250 -5.73 -11.88 -0.48
N ILE A 251 -5.38 -13.16 -0.43
CA ILE A 251 -5.67 -14.05 0.70
C ILE A 251 -4.59 -13.88 1.77
N THR A 252 -5.00 -13.77 3.03
CA THR A 252 -4.10 -13.62 4.17
C THR A 252 -4.44 -14.62 5.28
N ASP A 253 -3.59 -14.71 6.30
CA ASP A 253 -3.83 -15.48 7.51
C ASP A 253 -5.04 -14.97 8.33
N VAL A 254 -5.40 -13.70 8.17
CA VAL A 254 -6.53 -13.07 8.86
C VAL A 254 -7.79 -13.02 7.98
N ASN A 255 -7.64 -13.07 6.65
CA ASN A 255 -8.71 -13.05 5.66
C ASN A 255 -8.56 -14.22 4.69
N PRO A 256 -8.84 -15.46 5.13
CA PRO A 256 -8.75 -16.65 4.28
C PRO A 256 -9.75 -16.64 3.11
N GLU A 257 -10.84 -15.86 3.22
CA GLU A 257 -11.83 -15.61 2.17
C GLU A 257 -11.35 -14.63 1.09
N GLY A 258 -10.24 -13.93 1.35
CA GLY A 258 -9.65 -12.95 0.45
C GLY A 258 -10.19 -11.53 0.58
N LEU A 259 -9.33 -10.57 0.25
CA LEU A 259 -9.63 -9.14 0.41
C LEU A 259 -10.23 -8.49 -0.85
N THR A 260 -10.12 -9.10 -2.04
CA THR A 260 -10.68 -8.47 -3.24
C THR A 260 -12.19 -8.34 -3.14
N ALA A 261 -12.74 -7.16 -3.42
CA ALA A 261 -14.18 -6.90 -3.32
C ALA A 261 -14.68 -6.09 -4.52
N ALA A 262 -15.91 -6.35 -4.94
CA ALA A 262 -16.62 -5.63 -5.99
C ALA A 262 -17.95 -5.07 -5.47
N PHE A 263 -18.37 -3.94 -6.02
CA PHE A 263 -19.62 -3.25 -5.72
C PHE A 263 -20.31 -2.77 -7.00
N GLY A 264 -21.63 -2.67 -6.96
CA GLY A 264 -22.47 -2.08 -8.00
C GLY A 264 -23.01 -3.10 -9.02
N LYS A 265 -23.67 -2.57 -10.06
CA LYS A 265 -24.37 -3.31 -11.12
C LYS A 265 -23.60 -4.54 -11.64
N TRP A 266 -22.29 -4.40 -11.83
CA TRP A 266 -21.46 -5.45 -12.43
C TRP A 266 -20.63 -6.25 -11.42
N GLY A 267 -20.86 -6.07 -10.12
CA GLY A 267 -20.09 -6.72 -9.06
C GLY A 267 -20.06 -8.26 -9.19
N SER A 268 -21.22 -8.87 -9.43
CA SER A 268 -21.32 -10.33 -9.61
C SER A 268 -20.57 -10.83 -10.85
N SER A 269 -20.67 -10.11 -11.99
CA SER A 269 -19.93 -10.47 -13.21
C SER A 269 -18.42 -10.40 -13.02
N VAL A 270 -17.93 -9.40 -12.28
CA VAL A 270 -16.52 -9.31 -11.91
C VAL A 270 -16.12 -10.46 -11.00
N ALA A 271 -16.91 -10.76 -9.98
CA ALA A 271 -16.62 -11.86 -9.07
C ALA A 271 -16.56 -13.20 -9.81
N THR A 272 -17.52 -13.49 -10.70
CA THR A 272 -17.49 -14.69 -11.55
C THR A 272 -16.22 -14.78 -12.39
N ARG A 273 -15.79 -13.67 -13.01
CA ARG A 273 -14.53 -13.62 -13.78
C ARG A 273 -13.31 -13.93 -12.92
N LEU A 274 -13.22 -13.34 -11.73
CA LEU A 274 -12.09 -13.57 -10.82
C LEU A 274 -12.10 -15.00 -10.26
N HIS A 275 -13.26 -15.53 -9.89
CA HIS A 275 -13.42 -16.92 -9.43
C HIS A 275 -13.05 -17.93 -10.51
N ALA A 276 -13.41 -17.69 -11.77
CA ALA A 276 -13.03 -18.54 -12.91
C ALA A 276 -11.50 -18.62 -13.09
N ALA A 277 -10.78 -17.59 -12.66
CA ALA A 277 -9.32 -17.53 -12.64
C ALA A 277 -8.68 -18.06 -11.35
N GLY A 278 -9.47 -18.62 -10.43
CA GLY A 278 -8.99 -19.11 -9.14
C GLY A 278 -8.65 -18.02 -8.12
N LEU A 279 -9.15 -16.79 -8.32
CA LEU A 279 -8.96 -15.67 -7.40
C LEU A 279 -10.21 -15.46 -6.54
N SER A 280 -10.00 -14.99 -5.31
CA SER A 280 -11.05 -14.52 -4.42
C SER A 280 -11.68 -13.23 -4.92
N CYS A 281 -12.99 -13.09 -4.70
CA CYS A 281 -13.71 -11.83 -4.85
C CYS A 281 -15.04 -11.91 -4.11
N LYS A 282 -15.30 -10.98 -3.20
CA LYS A 282 -16.62 -10.78 -2.59
C LYS A 282 -17.41 -9.71 -3.32
N VAL A 283 -18.73 -9.85 -3.34
CA VAL A 283 -19.64 -8.78 -3.77
C VAL A 283 -20.21 -8.17 -2.51
N LEU A 284 -20.02 -6.87 -2.33
CA LEU A 284 -20.42 -6.15 -1.13
C LEU A 284 -21.48 -5.12 -1.45
N GLU A 285 -22.35 -4.88 -0.47
CA GLU A 285 -23.25 -3.73 -0.45
C GLU A 285 -22.47 -2.44 -0.15
N LYS A 286 -23.09 -1.30 -0.42
CA LYS A 286 -22.45 0.02 -0.47
C LYS A 286 -21.68 0.35 0.81
N GLU A 287 -22.30 0.19 1.97
CA GLU A 287 -21.74 0.59 3.26
C GLU A 287 -20.52 -0.27 3.62
N THR A 288 -20.62 -1.59 3.46
CA THR A 288 -19.51 -2.53 3.72
C THR A 288 -18.37 -2.33 2.71
N PHE A 289 -18.70 -2.06 1.45
CA PHE A 289 -17.70 -1.73 0.43
C PHE A 289 -16.96 -0.44 0.77
N GLN A 290 -17.66 0.60 1.25
CA GLN A 290 -17.05 1.87 1.66
C GLN A 290 -16.11 1.71 2.84
N GLN A 291 -16.48 0.92 3.85
CA GLN A 291 -15.58 0.59 4.97
C GLN A 291 -14.29 -0.07 4.45
N GLN A 292 -14.40 -1.07 3.59
CA GLN A 292 -13.23 -1.76 3.05
C GLN A 292 -12.40 -0.87 2.11
N MET A 293 -13.04 0.02 1.35
CA MET A 293 -12.36 1.02 0.51
C MET A 293 -11.47 1.92 1.37
N LEU A 294 -11.98 2.38 2.50
CA LEU A 294 -11.23 3.20 3.45
C LEU A 294 -10.10 2.42 4.10
N GLU A 295 -10.30 1.16 4.50
CA GLU A 295 -9.19 0.31 5.00
C GLU A 295 -8.07 0.18 3.97
N LYS A 296 -8.42 -0.07 2.69
CA LYS A 296 -7.44 -0.12 1.60
C LYS A 296 -6.70 1.20 1.42
N LEU A 297 -7.42 2.32 1.51
CA LEU A 297 -6.86 3.66 1.40
C LEU A 297 -5.91 3.97 2.57
N ILE A 298 -6.28 3.61 3.79
CA ILE A 298 -5.45 3.75 5.00
C ILE A 298 -4.18 2.93 4.82
N TRP A 299 -4.30 1.66 4.42
CA TRP A 299 -3.16 0.78 4.17
C TRP A 299 -2.17 1.40 3.19
N ILE A 300 -2.63 1.78 2.01
CA ILE A 300 -1.74 2.28 0.96
C ILE A 300 -1.18 3.66 1.29
N SER A 301 -1.88 4.47 2.08
CA SER A 301 -1.38 5.77 2.54
C SER A 301 -0.31 5.58 3.60
N ALA A 302 -0.58 4.75 4.61
CA ALA A 302 0.31 4.55 5.75
C ALA A 302 1.61 3.82 5.38
N PHE A 303 1.52 2.64 4.75
CA PHE A 303 2.71 1.85 4.42
C PHE A 303 3.63 2.55 3.43
N MET A 304 3.05 3.25 2.44
CA MET A 304 3.86 3.94 1.44
C MET A 304 4.49 5.21 1.99
N LEU A 305 3.82 5.90 2.91
CA LEU A 305 4.38 7.08 3.57
C LEU A 305 5.50 6.70 4.54
N VAL A 306 5.27 5.75 5.45
CA VAL A 306 6.30 5.27 6.39
C VAL A 306 7.50 4.73 5.63
N GLY A 307 7.28 3.88 4.62
CA GLY A 307 8.39 3.37 3.84
C GLY A 307 9.16 4.45 3.06
N ALA A 308 8.49 5.51 2.60
CA ALA A 308 9.19 6.63 1.96
C ALA A 308 10.08 7.42 2.93
N ARG A 309 9.80 7.39 4.25
CA ARG A 309 10.68 7.95 5.30
C ARG A 309 11.94 7.13 5.53
N HIS A 310 11.93 5.87 5.11
CA HIS A 310 13.03 4.93 5.30
C HIS A 310 13.57 4.48 3.93
N PRO A 311 14.54 5.20 3.33
CA PRO A 311 14.96 4.97 1.95
C PRO A 311 15.30 3.51 1.63
N GLY A 312 14.61 2.95 0.64
CA GLY A 312 14.78 1.56 0.21
C GLY A 312 13.93 0.54 0.97
N ALA A 313 13.12 0.94 1.95
CA ALA A 313 12.22 0.04 2.64
C ALA A 313 11.16 -0.54 1.69
N THR A 314 10.98 -1.86 1.76
CA THR A 314 9.82 -2.54 1.18
C THR A 314 8.66 -2.52 2.17
N VAL A 315 7.46 -2.89 1.71
CA VAL A 315 6.28 -3.04 2.57
C VAL A 315 6.56 -3.98 3.74
N GLY A 316 7.29 -5.08 3.52
CA GLY A 316 7.67 -6.02 4.57
C GLY A 316 8.67 -5.44 5.58
N VAL A 317 9.59 -4.58 5.14
CA VAL A 317 10.50 -3.86 6.05
C VAL A 317 9.69 -2.90 6.94
N VAL A 318 8.69 -2.20 6.37
CA VAL A 318 7.79 -1.35 7.16
C VAL A 318 7.00 -2.16 8.19
N GLU A 319 6.44 -3.30 7.79
CA GLU A 319 5.66 -4.17 8.68
C GLU A 319 6.48 -4.74 9.85
N LYS A 320 7.75 -5.06 9.60
CA LYS A 320 8.65 -5.72 10.54
C LYS A 320 9.46 -4.76 11.39
N ASP A 321 10.17 -3.83 10.74
CA ASP A 321 11.20 -3.00 11.37
C ASP A 321 10.66 -1.62 11.79
N TYR A 322 9.61 -1.13 11.12
CA TYR A 322 8.95 0.17 11.39
C TYR A 322 7.50 0.02 11.85
N ARG A 323 7.19 -1.11 12.50
CA ARG A 323 5.83 -1.52 12.89
C ARG A 323 5.12 -0.47 13.74
N PHE A 324 5.81 0.12 14.72
CA PHE A 324 5.22 1.12 15.61
C PHE A 324 4.82 2.40 14.87
N GLU A 325 5.64 2.84 13.90
CA GLU A 325 5.33 4.01 13.09
C GLU A 325 4.10 3.77 12.22
N VAL A 326 4.04 2.62 11.54
CA VAL A 326 2.90 2.32 10.66
C VAL A 326 1.61 2.07 11.44
N ILE A 327 1.65 1.42 12.60
CA ILE A 327 0.47 1.26 13.47
C ILE A 327 -0.03 2.62 13.95
N SER A 328 0.87 3.48 14.42
CA SER A 328 0.49 4.83 14.89
C SER A 328 -0.19 5.63 13.79
N LEU A 329 0.33 5.56 12.56
CA LEU A 329 -0.28 6.23 11.42
C LEU A 329 -1.59 5.58 10.97
N ILE A 330 -1.71 4.25 11.01
CA ILE A 330 -2.98 3.55 10.72
C ILE A 330 -4.06 4.04 11.67
N GLY A 331 -3.78 4.11 12.98
CA GLY A 331 -4.73 4.58 13.98
C GLY A 331 -5.18 6.03 13.75
N GLU A 332 -4.25 6.93 13.44
CA GLU A 332 -4.56 8.33 13.11
C GLU A 332 -5.46 8.45 11.87
N LEU A 333 -5.06 7.80 10.76
CA LEU A 333 -5.82 7.86 9.51
C LEU A 333 -7.19 7.19 9.63
N ALA A 334 -7.29 6.09 10.38
CA ALA A 334 -8.57 5.44 10.68
C ALA A 334 -9.50 6.36 11.47
N SER A 335 -8.98 7.06 12.49
CA SER A 335 -9.77 8.02 13.28
C SER A 335 -10.30 9.16 12.42
N ALA A 336 -9.44 9.75 11.58
CA ALA A 336 -9.84 10.83 10.67
C ALA A 336 -10.86 10.37 9.61
N ALA A 337 -10.67 9.19 9.02
CA ALA A 337 -11.59 8.61 8.06
C ALA A 337 -12.97 8.32 8.69
N ALA A 338 -12.98 7.72 9.90
CA ALA A 338 -14.19 7.44 10.64
C ALA A 338 -14.98 8.73 10.95
N ALA A 339 -14.29 9.78 11.40
CA ALA A 339 -14.90 11.07 11.69
C ALA A 339 -15.47 11.77 10.45
N GLU A 340 -14.74 11.77 9.32
CA GLU A 340 -15.21 12.42 8.08
C GLU A 340 -16.38 11.66 7.44
N LYS A 341 -16.38 10.32 7.52
CA LYS A 341 -17.41 9.48 6.87
C LYS A 341 -18.55 9.08 7.80
N GLY A 342 -18.47 9.37 9.09
CA GLY A 342 -19.48 8.98 10.07
C GLY A 342 -19.61 7.46 10.20
N ILE A 343 -18.50 6.73 10.06
CA ILE A 343 -18.46 5.26 10.14
C ILE A 343 -17.71 4.78 11.38
N ALA A 344 -17.95 3.53 11.77
CA ALA A 344 -17.09 2.78 12.66
C ALA A 344 -16.37 1.69 11.86
N PHE A 345 -15.08 1.49 12.15
CA PHE A 345 -14.34 0.34 11.63
C PHE A 345 -14.49 -0.86 12.56
N ASP A 346 -14.45 -2.05 11.98
CA ASP A 346 -14.38 -3.27 12.77
C ASP A 346 -13.05 -3.35 13.53
N VAL A 347 -13.11 -3.93 14.73
CA VAL A 347 -11.94 -4.21 15.56
C VAL A 347 -10.88 -5.00 14.76
N GLY A 348 -9.61 -4.77 15.06
CA GLY A 348 -8.50 -5.48 14.40
C GLY A 348 -8.11 -4.95 13.01
N ILE A 349 -8.44 -3.69 12.69
CA ILE A 349 -7.99 -3.04 11.45
C ILE A 349 -6.47 -3.14 11.27
N GLU A 350 -5.69 -2.88 12.33
CA GLU A 350 -4.23 -2.95 12.30
C GLU A 350 -3.75 -4.36 11.90
N ASP A 351 -4.32 -5.41 12.50
CA ASP A 351 -3.95 -6.79 12.22
C ASP A 351 -4.24 -7.18 10.77
N ARG A 352 -5.41 -6.79 10.24
CA ARG A 352 -5.77 -7.02 8.83
C ARG A 352 -4.80 -6.31 7.88
N LEU A 353 -4.48 -5.07 8.17
CA LEU A 353 -3.58 -4.26 7.34
C LEU A 353 -2.13 -4.78 7.37
N LEU A 354 -1.65 -5.22 8.53
CA LEU A 354 -0.33 -5.85 8.68
C LEU A 354 -0.29 -7.23 8.00
N ALA A 355 -1.38 -8.01 8.07
CA ALA A 355 -1.49 -9.29 7.38
C ALA A 355 -1.37 -9.14 5.86
N TYR A 356 -2.06 -8.16 5.28
CA TYR A 356 -1.90 -7.89 3.86
C TYR A 356 -0.48 -7.43 3.51
N ALA A 357 0.14 -6.58 4.35
CA ALA A 357 1.52 -6.16 4.14
C ALA A 357 2.51 -7.33 4.10
N ARG A 358 2.31 -8.39 4.89
CA ARG A 358 3.12 -9.62 4.81
C ARG A 358 2.95 -10.33 3.45
N ALA A 359 1.73 -10.43 2.94
CA ALA A 359 1.43 -11.06 1.64
C ALA A 359 2.10 -10.33 0.46
N VAL A 360 2.28 -9.01 0.56
CA VAL A 360 2.94 -8.17 -0.46
C VAL A 360 4.28 -7.58 0.01
N SER A 361 4.99 -8.30 0.88
CA SER A 361 6.18 -7.80 1.61
C SER A 361 7.34 -7.32 0.73
N HIS A 362 7.46 -7.80 -0.51
CA HIS A 362 8.54 -7.45 -1.43
C HIS A 362 8.30 -6.14 -2.19
N PHE A 363 7.09 -5.56 -2.15
CA PHE A 363 6.79 -4.36 -2.92
C PHE A 363 7.56 -3.14 -2.40
N PRO A 364 8.17 -2.35 -3.30
CA PRO A 364 8.85 -1.12 -2.91
C PRO A 364 7.86 -0.07 -2.46
N THR A 365 8.21 0.68 -1.42
CA THR A 365 7.38 1.77 -0.92
C THR A 365 7.72 3.08 -1.63
N ALA A 366 6.69 3.86 -1.94
CA ALA A 366 6.82 5.21 -2.47
C ALA A 366 5.48 5.94 -2.40
N VAL A 367 5.50 7.21 -2.02
CA VAL A 367 4.31 8.06 -2.15
C VAL A 367 4.06 8.35 -3.62
N LYS A 368 2.97 7.78 -4.15
CA LYS A 368 2.52 7.89 -5.55
C LYS A 368 1.05 8.24 -5.58
N GLU A 369 0.59 8.76 -6.73
CA GLU A 369 -0.83 9.12 -6.93
C GLU A 369 -1.34 10.00 -5.79
N PHE A 370 -0.53 10.98 -5.37
CA PHE A 370 -0.72 11.71 -4.11
C PHE A 370 -2.16 12.20 -3.95
N LYS A 371 -2.70 12.92 -4.94
CA LYS A 371 -4.09 13.42 -4.97
C LYS A 371 -5.12 12.37 -4.52
N TRP A 372 -4.94 11.13 -4.93
CA TRP A 372 -5.90 10.05 -4.76
C TRP A 372 -5.64 9.22 -3.50
N ARG A 373 -4.46 9.31 -2.90
CA ARG A 373 -4.07 8.53 -1.71
C ARG A 373 -3.90 9.46 -0.52
N ASN A 374 -2.66 9.75 -0.16
CA ASN A 374 -2.29 10.65 0.93
C ASN A 374 -2.91 12.05 0.81
N GLY A 375 -3.16 12.54 -0.40
CA GLY A 375 -3.75 13.85 -0.65
C GLY A 375 -5.18 13.99 -0.14
N TRP A 376 -5.95 12.89 -0.05
CA TRP A 376 -7.29 12.95 0.55
C TRP A 376 -7.20 13.25 2.05
N PHE A 377 -6.38 12.50 2.81
CA PHE A 377 -6.15 12.77 4.23
C PHE A 377 -5.57 14.16 4.49
N TYR A 378 -4.57 14.56 3.69
CA TYR A 378 -4.00 15.90 3.80
C TYR A 378 -5.05 17.00 3.54
N SER A 379 -6.01 16.77 2.64
CA SER A 379 -7.11 17.73 2.42
C SER A 379 -8.02 17.87 3.65
N LEU A 380 -8.18 16.82 4.46
CA LEU A 380 -8.90 16.89 5.74
C LEU A 380 -8.15 17.78 6.73
N SER A 381 -6.82 17.64 6.80
CA SER A 381 -5.94 18.52 7.57
C SER A 381 -6.08 19.97 7.16
N GLN A 382 -6.00 20.25 5.86
CA GLN A 382 -6.15 21.61 5.33
C GLN A 382 -7.53 22.20 5.63
N LYS A 383 -8.60 21.41 5.45
CA LYS A 383 -9.99 21.80 5.77
C LYS A 383 -10.14 22.16 7.25
N ALA A 384 -9.61 21.35 8.16
CA ALA A 384 -9.70 21.60 9.59
C ALA A 384 -8.92 22.86 10.02
N ILE A 385 -7.68 23.00 9.55
CA ILE A 385 -6.82 24.15 9.86
C ILE A 385 -7.42 25.47 9.33
N ALA A 386 -7.98 25.46 8.10
CA ALA A 386 -8.65 26.62 7.54
C ALA A 386 -9.87 27.07 8.36
N LEU A 387 -10.49 26.15 9.10
CA LEU A 387 -11.59 26.42 10.03
C LEU A 387 -11.12 26.75 11.45
N GLY A 388 -9.81 26.93 11.68
CA GLY A 388 -9.23 27.19 13.00
C GLY A 388 -9.28 25.99 13.95
N LYS A 389 -9.51 24.77 13.44
CA LYS A 389 -9.51 23.53 14.23
C LYS A 389 -8.13 22.90 14.25
N GLN A 390 -7.92 21.99 15.20
CA GLN A 390 -6.73 21.14 15.23
C GLN A 390 -6.66 20.26 13.98
N ASP A 391 -5.44 19.99 13.51
CA ASP A 391 -5.18 19.02 12.45
C ASP A 391 -5.65 17.61 12.90
N PRO A 392 -6.60 16.96 12.18
CA PRO A 392 -7.01 15.59 12.45
C PRO A 392 -5.97 14.52 12.10
N CYS A 393 -4.94 14.85 11.30
CA CYS A 393 -3.87 13.94 10.90
C CYS A 393 -2.47 14.55 11.13
N PRO A 394 -2.13 14.92 12.38
CA PRO A 394 -0.90 15.67 12.65
C PRO A 394 0.39 14.89 12.36
N LEU A 395 0.44 13.58 12.61
CA LEU A 395 1.60 12.74 12.27
C LEU A 395 1.75 12.65 10.74
N HIS A 396 0.66 12.37 10.05
CA HIS A 396 0.61 12.29 8.58
C HIS A 396 1.11 13.58 7.94
N THR A 397 0.57 14.73 8.35
CA THR A 397 0.97 16.05 7.87
C THR A 397 2.46 16.31 8.13
N ALA A 398 2.94 16.01 9.33
CA ALA A 398 4.35 16.21 9.70
C ALA A 398 5.28 15.38 8.80
N TRP A 399 4.93 14.11 8.56
CA TRP A 399 5.74 13.20 7.75
C TRP A 399 5.71 13.53 6.25
N LEU A 400 4.58 14.03 5.73
CA LEU A 400 4.53 14.55 4.38
C LEU A 400 5.44 15.79 4.19
N LYS A 401 5.51 16.67 5.20
CA LYS A 401 6.41 17.82 5.21
C LYS A 401 7.87 17.43 5.33
N GLU A 402 8.19 16.47 6.22
CA GLU A 402 9.53 15.89 6.38
C GLU A 402 10.09 15.42 5.02
N LEU A 403 9.24 14.79 4.21
CA LEU A 403 9.59 14.28 2.89
C LEU A 403 9.50 15.33 1.76
N ASN A 404 9.18 16.58 2.06
CA ASN A 404 8.94 17.65 1.09
C ASN A 404 7.88 17.30 0.03
N ILE A 405 6.88 16.50 0.39
CA ILE A 405 5.74 16.15 -0.48
C ILE A 405 4.71 17.27 -0.48
N VAL A 406 4.53 17.93 0.67
CA VAL A 406 3.67 19.09 0.88
C VAL A 406 4.46 20.21 1.56
N GLN A 407 3.91 21.43 1.54
CA GLN A 407 4.51 22.62 2.16
C GLN A 407 4.07 22.81 3.61
#